data_AF-A0A5Q2VXZ3-F1
#
_entry.id   AF-A0A5Q2VXZ3-F1
#
_cell.length_a   1.000
_cell.length_b   1.000
_cell.length_c   1.000
_cell.angle_alpha   90.00
_cell.angle_beta   90.00
_cell.angle_gamma   90.00
#
_symmetry.space_group_name_H-M   'P 1'
#
loop_
_entity.id
_entity.type
_entity.pdbx_description
1 polymer ?
#
loop_
_entity_poly.entity_id
_entity_poly.type
_entity_poly.pdbx_seq_one_letter_code
_entity_poly.pdbx_strand_id
1 'polypeptide(L)'
;MADLYVDPEAITRFAQAVGDPAGLSSDASRGQTYHSSWCRVPGGSSGIFANFTGIAEGAYAAVDEALTHLRTVLRDTGRELAASAEFYENTDHHTAAEMDRTYPA
;
A
#
# COMPACT_ATOMS: atom_id res chain seq x y z
N MET A 1 23.88 6.71 -23.87
CA MET A 1 22.94 6.76 -22.72
C MET A 1 21.76 5.92 -23.12
N ALA A 2 21.30 5.01 -22.27
CA ALA A 2 20.03 4.32 -22.52
C ALA A 2 18.91 5.32 -22.28
N ASP A 3 18.00 5.49 -23.25
CA ASP A 3 16.79 6.27 -23.02
C ASP A 3 15.97 5.61 -21.91
N LEU A 4 15.48 6.44 -20.99
CA LEU A 4 14.59 6.00 -19.93
C LEU A 4 13.24 5.64 -20.56
N TYR A 5 12.96 4.34 -20.70
CA TYR A 5 11.65 3.84 -21.10
C TYR A 5 10.79 3.58 -19.87
N VAL A 6 9.59 4.15 -19.85
CA VAL A 6 8.59 3.96 -18.81
C VAL A 6 7.29 3.48 -19.44
N ASP A 7 6.66 2.46 -18.85
CA ASP A 7 5.35 1.95 -19.23
C ASP A 7 4.29 2.42 -18.20
N PRO A 8 3.50 3.47 -18.49
CA PRO A 8 2.48 3.98 -17.57
C PRO A 8 1.40 2.95 -17.23
N GLU A 9 1.08 2.03 -18.15
CA GLU A 9 0.08 0.99 -17.93
C GLU A 9 0.59 -0.05 -16.92
N ALA A 10 1.87 -0.42 -17.00
CA ALA A 10 2.49 -1.30 -16.01
C ALA A 10 2.54 -0.64 -14.62
N ILE A 11 2.87 0.66 -14.53
CA ILE A 11 2.85 1.40 -13.27
C ILE A 11 1.44 1.46 -12.70
N THR A 12 0.43 1.74 -13.53
CA THR A 12 -0.98 1.78 -13.12
C THR A 12 -1.45 0.42 -12.60
N ARG A 13 -1.12 -0.68 -13.27
CA ARG A 13 -1.46 -2.03 -12.81
C ARG A 13 -0.81 -2.35 -11.46
N PHE A 14 0.44 -1.95 -11.26
CA PHE A 14 1.12 -2.14 -9.98
C PHE A 14 0.52 -1.25 -8.87
N ALA A 15 0.21 0.01 -9.19
CA ALA A 15 -0.48 0.94 -8.29
C ALA A 15 -1.80 0.36 -7.76
N GLN A 16 -2.59 -0.25 -8.66
CA GLN A 16 -3.82 -0.95 -8.30
C GLN A 16 -3.53 -2.18 -7.43
N ALA A 17 -2.62 -3.06 -7.83
CA ALA A 17 -2.30 -4.26 -7.05
C ALA A 17 -1.87 -3.95 -5.60
N VAL A 18 -1.20 -2.82 -5.37
CA VAL A 18 -0.70 -2.42 -4.06
C VAL A 18 -1.74 -1.60 -3.27
N GLY A 19 -2.36 -0.60 -3.89
CA GLY A 19 -3.19 0.40 -3.21
C GLY A 19 -4.70 0.21 -3.31
N ASP A 20 -5.20 -0.69 -4.17
CA ASP A 20 -6.62 -0.93 -4.36
C ASP A 20 -7.26 -1.58 -3.11
N PRO A 21 -8.50 -1.23 -2.73
CA PRO A 21 -9.29 -1.95 -1.73
C PRO A 21 -9.49 -3.46 -1.99
N ALA A 22 -9.15 -3.99 -3.16
CA ALA A 22 -9.07 -5.43 -3.46
C ALA A 22 -7.62 -5.98 -3.53
N GLY A 23 -6.61 -5.12 -3.39
CA GLY A 23 -5.18 -5.48 -3.47
C GLY A 23 -4.52 -5.72 -2.10
N LEU A 24 -3.20 -5.58 -2.05
CA LEU A 24 -2.38 -5.83 -0.85
C LEU A 24 -2.81 -4.99 0.38
N SER A 25 -3.26 -3.76 0.16
CA SER A 25 -3.79 -2.91 1.24
C SER A 25 -5.02 -3.53 1.93
N SER A 26 -5.81 -4.30 1.17
CA SER A 26 -6.97 -5.06 1.67
C SER A 26 -6.53 -6.24 2.53
N ASP A 27 -5.50 -6.97 2.10
CA ASP A 27 -4.96 -8.10 2.85
C ASP A 27 -4.41 -7.66 4.22
N ALA A 28 -3.75 -6.51 4.29
CA ALA A 28 -3.35 -5.91 5.57
C ALA A 28 -4.57 -5.60 6.46
N SER A 29 -5.68 -5.12 5.89
CA SER A 29 -6.93 -4.85 6.62
C SER A 29 -7.60 -6.13 7.12
N ARG A 30 -7.55 -7.21 6.32
CA ARG A 30 -8.03 -8.54 6.73
C ARG A 30 -7.16 -9.13 7.84
N GLY A 31 -5.84 -8.94 7.76
CA GLY A 31 -4.90 -9.28 8.84
C GLY A 31 -5.24 -8.57 10.14
N GLN A 32 -5.53 -7.26 10.08
CA GLN A 32 -5.96 -6.48 11.26
C GLN A 32 -7.29 -7.00 11.84
N THR A 33 -8.24 -7.36 10.98
CA THR A 33 -9.53 -7.92 11.40
C THR A 33 -9.34 -9.27 12.09
N TYR A 34 -8.48 -10.13 11.54
CA TYR A 34 -8.14 -11.41 12.15
C TYR A 34 -7.45 -11.21 13.50
N HIS A 35 -6.44 -10.34 13.55
CA HIS A 35 -5.68 -10.02 14.74
C HIS A 35 -6.60 -9.52 15.87
N SER A 36 -7.47 -8.55 15.58
CA SER A 36 -8.42 -8.00 16.56
C SER A 36 -9.50 -8.97 17.03
N SER A 37 -9.90 -9.92 16.17
CA SER A 37 -10.92 -10.91 16.49
C SER A 37 -10.38 -12.08 17.32
N TRP A 38 -9.14 -12.51 17.06
CA TRP A 38 -8.65 -13.81 17.53
C TRP A 38 -7.39 -13.74 18.40
N CYS A 39 -6.59 -12.68 18.31
CA CYS A 39 -5.28 -12.63 18.97
C CYS A 39 -5.31 -11.93 20.34
N ARG A 40 -6.47 -11.42 20.78
CA ARG A 40 -6.59 -10.78 22.08
C ARG A 40 -6.69 -11.83 23.18
N VAL A 41 -5.66 -11.90 24.04
CA VAL A 41 -5.70 -12.74 25.24
C VAL A 41 -6.68 -12.12 26.24
N PRO A 42 -7.70 -12.85 26.73
CA PRO A 42 -8.62 -12.35 27.73
C PRO A 42 -7.87 -11.97 29.02
N GLY A 43 -8.05 -10.73 29.47
CA GLY A 43 -7.48 -10.24 30.72
C GLY A 43 -8.18 -10.88 31.92
N GLY A 44 -7.41 -11.56 32.77
CA GLY A 44 -7.96 -12.19 33.97
C GLY A 44 -7.00 -13.20 34.57
N SER A 45 -5.96 -12.72 35.25
CA SER A 45 -5.23 -13.59 36.19
C SER A 45 -4.35 -12.78 37.12
N SER A 46 -4.63 -12.88 38.41
CA SER A 46 -3.65 -12.63 39.46
C SER A 46 -2.59 -13.75 39.45
N GLY A 47 -1.33 -13.41 39.77
CA GLY A 47 -0.23 -14.38 39.87
C GLY A 47 0.68 -14.45 38.63
N ILE A 48 1.34 -15.60 38.41
CA ILE A 48 2.42 -15.80 37.42
C ILE A 48 1.98 -15.43 35.98
N PHE A 49 0.69 -15.52 35.68
CA PHE A 49 0.11 -15.18 34.39
C PHE A 49 -0.02 -13.66 34.12
N ALA A 50 0.11 -12.80 35.13
CA ALA A 50 0.04 -11.34 34.95
C ALA A 50 1.21 -10.80 34.10
N ASN A 51 2.41 -11.37 34.24
CA ASN A 51 3.54 -11.03 33.39
C ASN A 51 3.33 -11.51 31.94
N PHE A 52 2.69 -12.67 31.78
CA PHE A 52 2.37 -13.21 30.46
C PHE A 52 1.33 -12.35 29.74
N THR A 53 0.28 -11.90 30.45
CA THR A 53 -0.73 -11.00 29.87
C THR A 53 -0.11 -9.65 29.46
N GLY A 54 0.82 -9.10 30.25
CA GLY A 54 1.50 -7.85 29.88
C GLY A 54 2.34 -7.96 28.61
N ILE A 55 3.10 -9.06 28.46
CA ILE A 55 3.87 -9.32 27.23
C ILE A 55 2.92 -9.57 26.04
N ALA A 56 1.84 -10.33 26.25
CA ALA A 56 0.85 -10.60 25.22
C ALA A 56 0.13 -9.33 24.74
N GLU A 57 -0.21 -8.41 25.64
CA GLU A 57 -0.79 -7.11 25.28
C GLU A 57 0.19 -6.24 24.50
N GLY A 58 1.47 -6.22 24.91
CA GLY A 58 2.51 -5.51 24.17
C GLY A 58 2.72 -6.07 22.75
N ALA A 59 2.77 -7.39 22.61
CA ALA A 59 2.87 -8.05 21.32
C ALA A 59 1.64 -7.79 20.43
N TYR A 60 0.43 -7.84 21.02
CA TYR A 60 -0.80 -7.50 20.34
C TYR A 60 -0.78 -6.06 19.82
N ALA A 61 -0.43 -5.09 20.67
CA ALA A 61 -0.36 -3.68 20.27
C ALA A 61 0.65 -3.46 19.13
N ALA A 62 1.83 -4.08 19.21
CA ALA A 62 2.86 -3.97 18.19
C ALA A 62 2.41 -4.55 16.83
N VAL A 63 1.70 -5.68 16.83
CA VAL A 63 1.17 -6.28 15.59
C VAL A 63 0.06 -5.41 14.99
N ASP A 64 -0.83 -4.86 15.81
CA ASP A 64 -1.89 -3.95 15.34
C ASP A 64 -1.33 -2.67 14.73
N GLU A 65 -0.30 -2.09 15.36
CA GLU A 65 0.42 -0.93 14.85
C GLU A 65 1.13 -1.24 13.52
N ALA A 66 1.85 -2.37 13.46
CA ALA A 66 2.55 -2.78 12.24
C ALA A 66 1.59 -3.01 11.06
N LEU A 67 0.45 -3.66 11.27
CA LEU A 67 -0.57 -3.87 10.25
C LEU A 67 -1.22 -2.55 9.82
N THR A 68 -1.47 -1.65 10.76
CA THR A 68 -2.00 -0.30 10.47
C THR A 68 -1.01 0.50 9.62
N HIS A 69 0.28 0.47 9.98
CA HIS A 69 1.33 1.16 9.25
C HIS A 69 1.50 0.57 7.84
N LEU A 70 1.56 -0.76 7.72
CA LEU A 70 1.66 -1.45 6.44
C LEU A 70 0.52 -1.07 5.50
N ARG A 71 -0.73 -1.07 5.98
CA ARG A 71 -1.89 -0.64 5.19
C ARG A 71 -1.72 0.79 4.65
N THR A 72 -1.30 1.71 5.51
CA THR A 72 -1.11 3.12 5.14
C THR A 72 -0.04 3.26 4.06
N VAL A 73 1.12 2.64 4.26
CA VAL A 73 2.22 2.67 3.28
C VAL A 73 1.78 2.11 1.93
N LEU A 74 1.09 0.96 1.91
CA LEU A 74 0.61 0.35 0.66
C LEU A 74 -0.39 1.26 -0.06
N ARG A 75 -1.32 1.88 0.67
CA ARG A 75 -2.31 2.79 0.09
C ARG A 75 -1.65 4.05 -0.49
N ASP A 76 -0.73 4.64 0.25
CA ASP A 76 -0.08 5.88 -0.15
C ASP A 76 0.90 5.63 -1.32
N THR A 77 1.62 4.50 -1.29
CA THR A 77 2.44 4.03 -2.43
C THR A 77 1.61 3.85 -3.70
N GLY A 78 0.44 3.19 -3.59
CA GLY A 78 -0.46 3.02 -4.72
C GLY A 78 -0.92 4.36 -5.31
N ARG A 79 -1.20 5.37 -4.47
CA ARG A 79 -1.57 6.71 -4.93
C ARG A 79 -0.43 7.42 -5.66
N GLU A 80 0.78 7.37 -5.11
CA GLU A 80 1.95 8.01 -5.71
C GLU A 80 2.32 7.37 -7.05
N LEU A 81 2.22 6.05 -7.15
CA LEU A 81 2.43 5.33 -8.40
C LEU A 81 1.38 5.69 -9.45
N ALA A 82 0.10 5.79 -9.08
CA ALA A 82 -0.95 6.21 -10.00
C ALA A 82 -0.73 7.64 -10.51
N ALA A 83 -0.37 8.57 -9.62
CA ALA A 83 -0.04 9.94 -10.01
C ALA A 83 1.20 10.00 -10.92
N SER A 84 2.19 9.13 -10.67
CA SER A 84 3.38 9.02 -11.52
C SER A 84 3.03 8.49 -12.92
N ALA A 85 2.17 7.48 -13.02
CA ALA A 85 1.71 6.96 -14.30
C ALA A 85 0.97 8.04 -15.12
N GLU A 86 0.05 8.77 -14.47
CA GLU A 86 -0.68 9.88 -15.09
C GLU A 86 0.28 10.98 -15.59
N PHE A 87 1.33 11.29 -14.83
CA PHE A 87 2.35 12.24 -15.26
C PHE A 87 3.09 11.80 -16.53
N TYR A 88 3.48 10.53 -16.62
CA TYR A 88 4.14 9.99 -17.82
C TYR A 88 3.20 9.98 -19.03
N GLU A 89 1.96 9.50 -18.86
CA GLU A 89 0.95 9.48 -19.92
C GLU A 89 0.68 10.89 -20.47
N ASN A 90 0.53 11.89 -19.59
CA ASN A 90 0.35 13.28 -20.00
C ASN A 90 1.58 13.83 -20.74
N THR A 91 2.78 13.51 -20.28
CA THR A 91 4.03 13.96 -20.91
C THR A 91 4.20 13.34 -22.31
N ASP A 92 3.89 12.05 -22.45
CA ASP A 92 3.92 11.35 -23.73
C ASP A 92 2.89 11.94 -24.71
N HIS A 93 1.67 12.21 -24.24
CA HIS A 93 0.64 12.89 -25.04
C HIS A 93 1.04 14.30 -25.46
N HIS A 94 1.62 15.10 -24.55
CA HIS A 94 2.11 16.44 -24.87
C HIS A 94 3.24 16.39 -25.92
N THR A 95 4.17 15.45 -25.77
CA THR A 95 5.28 15.25 -26.71
C THR A 95 4.75 14.84 -28.09
N ALA A 96 3.81 13.89 -28.15
CA ALA A 96 3.16 13.48 -29.39
C ALA A 96 2.44 14.66 -30.09
N ALA A 97 1.71 15.47 -29.32
CA ALA A 97 1.01 16.65 -29.85
C ALA A 97 1.96 17.77 -30.34
N GLU A 98 3.18 17.85 -29.83
CA GLU A 98 4.23 18.72 -30.37
C GLU A 98 4.79 18.17 -31.68
N MET A 99 5.03 16.86 -31.76
CA MET A 99 5.51 16.20 -32.97
C MET A 99 4.51 16.31 -34.12
N ASP A 100 3.21 16.11 -33.87
CA ASP A 100 2.15 16.29 -34.86
C ASP A 100 2.10 17.73 -35.40
N ARG A 101 2.34 18.73 -34.54
CA ARG A 101 2.41 20.14 -34.96
C ARG A 101 3.60 20.44 -35.87
N THR A 102 4.67 19.65 -35.81
CA THR A 102 5.86 19.83 -36.66
C THR A 102 5.78 19.15 -38.03
N TYR A 103 4.80 18.28 -38.28
CA TYR A 103 4.57 17.67 -39.59
C TYR A 103 3.37 18.32 -40.30
N PRO A 104 3.58 19.13 -41.36
CA PRO A 104 2.48 19.63 -42.18
C PRO A 104 1.84 18.48 -42.98
N ALA A 105 0.50 18.53 -43.08
CA ALA A 105 -0.32 17.58 -43.85
C ALA A 105 0.00 17.57 -45.35
#